data_AF-A0A838N2V0-F1
#
_entry.id   AF-A0A838N2V0-F1
#
_cell.length_a   1.000
_cell.length_b   1.000
_cell.length_c   1.000
_cell.angle_alpha   90.00
_cell.angle_beta   90.00
_cell.angle_gamma   90.00
#
_symmetry.space_group_name_H-M   'P 1'
#
loop_
_entity.id
_entity.type
_entity.pdbx_description
1 polymer ?
#
loop_
_entity_poly.entity_id
_entity_poly.type
_entity_poly.pdbx_seq_one_letter_code
_entity_poly.pdbx_strand_id
1 'polypeptide(L)'
;TRKAVADFDGKVDAVRKQIVATTEGGAITGEERLREHTDQLYGAILSYEGKPGEYQIANIDALRRELDDMTRQFEQLIATDLPALNEKLKAAGQPPLTPAPTNATALEQQLGAAGAGTPTSFRPLR
;
A
#
# COMPACT_ATOMS: atom_id res chain seq x y z
N THR A 1 -4.09 22.42 13.26
CA THR A 1 -4.12 21.70 11.97
C THR A 1 -2.83 20.95 11.68
N ARG A 2 -1.66 21.59 11.61
CA ARG A 2 -0.36 20.92 11.33
C ARG A 2 -0.10 19.67 12.17
N LYS A 3 -0.28 19.74 13.49
CA LYS A 3 -0.12 18.58 14.37
C LYS A 3 -1.08 17.42 14.02
N ALA A 4 -2.35 17.71 13.73
CA ALA A 4 -3.32 16.67 13.39
C ALA A 4 -2.98 15.95 12.07
N VAL A 5 -2.44 16.69 11.09
CA VAL A 5 -1.93 16.11 9.84
C VAL A 5 -0.72 15.22 10.12
N ALA A 6 0.25 15.70 10.90
CA ALA A 6 1.43 14.90 11.27
C ALA A 6 1.08 13.63 12.07
N ASP A 7 0.11 13.72 12.98
CA ASP A 7 -0.36 12.57 13.75
C ASP A 7 -1.05 11.54 12.83
N PHE A 8 -1.83 11.98 11.84
CA PHE A 8 -2.47 11.10 10.86
C PHE A 8 -1.44 10.44 9.92
N ASP A 9 -0.49 11.24 9.40
CA ASP A 9 0.62 10.76 8.58
C ASP A 9 1.42 9.67 9.31
N GLY A 10 1.74 9.88 10.59
CA GLY A 10 2.43 8.88 11.40
C GLY A 10 1.66 7.56 11.56
N LYS A 11 0.32 7.61 11.65
CA LYS A 11 -0.52 6.39 11.70
C LYS A 11 -0.50 5.64 10.37
N VAL A 12 -0.60 6.36 9.25
CA VAL A 12 -0.54 5.76 7.91
C VAL A 12 0.87 5.18 7.65
N ASP A 13 1.91 5.89 8.05
CA ASP A 13 3.30 5.43 7.94
C ASP A 13 3.56 4.18 8.78
N ALA A 14 2.94 4.07 9.96
CA ALA A 14 3.04 2.86 10.78
C ALA A 14 2.49 1.62 10.07
N VAL A 15 1.36 1.74 9.35
CA VAL A 15 0.84 0.63 8.52
C VAL A 15 1.78 0.35 7.36
N ARG A 16 2.27 1.38 6.66
CA ARG A 16 3.23 1.22 5.54
C ARG A 16 4.48 0.43 5.96
N LYS A 17 5.03 0.72 7.13
CA LYS A 17 6.22 0.05 7.69
C LYS A 17 5.99 -1.41 8.05
N GLN A 18 4.75 -1.88 8.18
CA GLN A 18 4.47 -3.31 8.31
C GLN A 18 4.59 -4.05 6.97
N ILE A 19 4.43 -3.34 5.85
CA ILE A 19 4.43 -3.90 4.50
C ILE A 19 5.83 -3.88 3.87
N VAL A 20 6.55 -2.76 4.05
CA VAL A 20 7.83 -2.50 3.35
C VAL A 20 8.93 -2.18 4.35
N ALA A 21 10.09 -2.81 4.19
CA ALA A 21 11.29 -2.48 4.94
C ALA A 21 11.74 -1.03 4.69
N THR A 22 12.08 -0.30 5.75
CA THR A 22 12.46 1.12 5.69
C THR A 22 13.86 1.40 6.24
N THR A 23 14.54 0.40 6.79
CA THR A 23 15.92 0.51 7.27
C THR A 23 16.92 -0.11 6.31
N GLU A 24 18.15 0.41 6.33
CA GLU A 24 19.24 -0.16 5.55
C GLU A 24 19.66 -1.54 6.08
N GLY A 25 19.92 -2.46 5.14
CA GLY A 25 20.32 -3.84 5.37
C GLY A 25 19.75 -4.72 4.26
N GLY A 26 20.58 -5.57 3.65
CA GLY A 26 20.12 -6.48 2.60
C GLY A 26 19.28 -7.64 3.16
N ALA A 27 18.81 -8.54 2.31
CA ALA A 27 17.96 -9.70 2.64
C ALA A 27 18.52 -10.69 3.71
N ILE A 28 19.65 -10.41 4.34
CA ILE A 28 20.31 -11.24 5.37
C ILE A 28 20.41 -10.52 6.73
N THR A 29 20.57 -9.19 6.75
CA THR A 29 20.75 -8.41 7.98
C THR A 29 19.81 -7.20 8.05
N GLY A 30 18.95 -7.03 7.05
CA GLY A 30 17.96 -5.98 6.97
C GLY A 30 16.67 -6.33 7.70
N GLU A 31 15.85 -5.30 7.86
CA GLU A 31 14.46 -5.46 8.27
C GLU A 31 13.71 -6.27 7.21
N GLU A 32 12.99 -7.31 7.63
CA GLU A 32 12.08 -8.07 6.78
C GLU A 32 10.63 -7.71 7.15
N ARG A 33 9.82 -7.43 6.13
CA ARG A 33 8.39 -7.14 6.24
C ARG A 33 7.62 -8.06 5.30
N LEU A 34 6.32 -7.81 5.22
CA LEU A 34 5.40 -8.62 4.41
C LEU A 34 5.92 -8.83 2.99
N ARG A 35 6.51 -7.80 2.36
CA ARG A 35 7.07 -7.89 1.01
C ARG A 35 8.24 -8.88 0.95
N GLU A 36 9.21 -8.75 1.85
CA GLU A 36 10.41 -9.58 1.85
C GLU A 36 10.05 -11.05 2.14
N HIS A 37 9.12 -11.31 3.08
CA HIS A 37 8.61 -12.65 3.34
C HIS A 37 7.84 -13.25 2.15
N THR A 38 7.09 -12.41 1.43
CA THR A 38 6.41 -12.82 0.19
C THR A 38 7.41 -13.18 -0.90
N ASP A 39 8.47 -12.38 -1.07
CA ASP A 39 9.53 -12.64 -2.05
C ASP A 39 10.29 -13.95 -1.73
N GLN A 40 10.59 -14.19 -0.45
CA GLN A 40 11.20 -15.44 0.02
C GLN A 40 10.30 -16.65 -0.28
N LEU A 41 9.00 -16.56 0.03
CA LEU A 41 8.04 -17.62 -0.28
C LEU A 41 7.93 -17.87 -1.79
N TYR A 42 7.88 -16.80 -2.58
CA TYR A 42 7.88 -16.89 -4.03
C TYR A 42 9.12 -17.62 -4.54
N GLY A 43 10.31 -17.26 -4.05
CA GLY A 43 11.56 -17.94 -4.38
C GLY A 43 11.57 -19.43 -3.98
N ALA A 44 11.04 -19.75 -2.81
CA ALA A 44 10.93 -21.13 -2.32
C ALA A 44 9.98 -21.99 -3.16
N ILE A 45 8.89 -21.41 -3.67
CA ILE A 45 7.97 -22.10 -4.59
C ILE A 45 8.63 -22.27 -5.96
N LEU A 46 9.22 -21.20 -6.50
CA LEU A 46 9.84 -21.21 -7.83
C LEU A 46 11.02 -22.21 -7.92
N SER A 47 11.76 -22.40 -6.83
CA SER A 47 12.92 -23.29 -6.78
C SER A 47 12.57 -24.76 -6.55
N TYR A 48 11.29 -25.10 -6.34
CA TYR A 48 10.86 -26.46 -6.03
C TYR A 48 10.14 -27.11 -7.23
N GLU A 49 10.69 -28.22 -7.72
CA GLU A 49 10.16 -28.96 -8.89
C GLU A 49 9.02 -29.92 -8.49
N GLY A 50 8.05 -29.43 -7.72
CA GLY A 50 6.93 -30.22 -7.22
C GLY A 50 5.79 -29.36 -6.68
N LYS A 51 4.71 -30.00 -6.22
CA LYS A 51 3.61 -29.28 -5.58
C LYS A 51 4.10 -28.60 -4.28
N PRO A 52 3.60 -27.42 -3.92
CA PRO A 52 4.03 -26.77 -2.68
C PRO A 52 3.88 -27.68 -1.45
N GLY A 53 4.89 -27.68 -0.59
CA GLY A 53 4.86 -28.42 0.67
C GLY A 53 3.84 -27.82 1.66
N GLU A 54 3.43 -28.60 2.67
CA GLU A 54 2.44 -28.13 3.67
C GLU A 54 2.88 -26.82 4.35
N TYR A 55 4.17 -26.68 4.64
CA TYR A 55 4.73 -25.45 5.20
C TYR A 55 4.55 -24.24 4.27
N GLN A 56 4.75 -24.40 2.96
CA GLN A 56 4.57 -23.32 1.99
C GLN A 56 3.10 -22.91 1.89
N ILE A 57 2.17 -23.88 1.92
CA ILE A 57 0.73 -23.60 1.95
C ILE A 57 0.33 -22.84 3.22
N ALA A 58 0.81 -23.30 4.39
CA ALA A 58 0.56 -22.62 5.65
C ALA A 58 1.14 -21.18 5.65
N ASN A 59 2.30 -20.98 5.02
CA ASN A 59 2.93 -19.66 4.89
C ASN A 59 2.12 -18.73 3.98
N ILE A 60 1.61 -19.22 2.83
CA ILE A 60 0.68 -18.45 1.97
C ILE A 60 -0.51 -17.95 2.80
N ASP A 61 -1.09 -18.84 3.60
CA ASP A 61 -2.26 -18.57 4.42
C ASP A 61 -1.97 -17.59 5.56
N ALA A 62 -0.76 -17.60 6.12
CA ALA A 62 -0.31 -16.64 7.12
C ALA A 62 -0.12 -15.26 6.50
N LEU A 63 0.65 -15.15 5.41
CA LEU A 63 0.92 -13.87 4.73
C LEU A 63 -0.36 -13.20 4.20
N ARG A 64 -1.33 -13.99 3.73
CA ARG A 64 -2.66 -13.46 3.36
C ARG A 64 -3.38 -12.81 4.55
N ARG A 65 -3.38 -13.46 5.72
CA ARG A 65 -4.01 -12.91 6.92
C ARG A 65 -3.31 -11.63 7.38
N GLU A 66 -1.99 -11.61 7.33
CA GLU A 66 -1.20 -10.42 7.65
C GLU A 66 -1.53 -9.26 6.71
N LEU A 67 -1.62 -9.50 5.39
CA LEU A 67 -2.05 -8.50 4.43
C LEU A 67 -3.47 -7.98 4.71
N ASP A 68 -4.39 -8.89 5.03
CA ASP A 68 -5.78 -8.55 5.36
C ASP A 68 -5.87 -7.70 6.63
N ASP A 69 -5.06 -8.01 7.65
CA ASP A 69 -4.97 -7.22 8.88
C ASP A 69 -4.45 -5.81 8.61
N MET A 70 -3.42 -5.66 7.79
CA MET A 70 -2.87 -4.36 7.40
C MET A 70 -3.87 -3.56 6.56
N THR A 71 -4.60 -4.24 5.66
CA THR A 71 -5.68 -3.64 4.86
C THR A 71 -6.78 -3.11 5.76
N ARG A 72 -7.26 -3.92 6.73
CA ARG A 72 -8.27 -3.49 7.71
C ARG A 72 -7.80 -2.30 8.55
N GLN A 73 -6.54 -2.30 9.01
CA GLN A 73 -5.98 -1.19 9.76
C GLN A 73 -6.01 0.11 8.92
N PHE A 74 -5.58 0.04 7.66
CA PHE A 74 -5.63 1.20 6.76
C PHE A 74 -7.06 1.66 6.50
N GLU A 75 -7.98 0.75 6.17
CA GLU A 75 -9.40 1.05 5.96
C GLU A 75 -10.03 1.72 7.18
N GLN A 76 -9.67 1.26 8.40
CA GLN A 76 -10.12 1.89 9.63
C GLN A 76 -9.61 3.33 9.75
N LEU A 77 -8.33 3.61 9.45
CA LEU A 77 -7.81 4.99 9.44
C LEU A 77 -8.58 5.88 8.46
N ILE A 78 -8.92 5.36 7.28
CA ILE A 78 -9.71 6.08 6.28
C ILE A 78 -11.16 6.29 6.72
N ALA A 79 -11.78 5.30 7.36
CA ALA A 79 -13.17 5.38 7.78
C ALA A 79 -13.37 6.26 9.02
N THR A 80 -12.39 6.32 9.94
CA THR A 80 -12.56 6.98 11.25
C THR A 80 -11.71 8.23 11.42
N ASP A 81 -10.41 8.17 11.14
CA ASP A 81 -9.49 9.26 11.43
C ASP A 81 -9.51 10.34 10.33
N LEU A 82 -9.60 9.94 9.06
CA LEU A 82 -9.60 10.86 7.93
C LEU A 82 -10.78 11.85 7.93
N PRO A 83 -12.05 11.45 8.19
CA PRO A 83 -13.16 12.40 8.26
C PRO A 83 -12.97 13.44 9.36
N ALA A 84 -12.50 13.01 10.53
CA ALA A 84 -12.21 13.90 11.65
C ALA A 84 -11.07 14.89 11.34
N LEU A 85 -10.06 14.46 10.58
CA LEU A 85 -9.02 15.36 10.07
C LEU A 85 -9.58 16.34 9.04
N ASN A 86 -10.43 15.88 8.12
CA ASN A 86 -11.03 16.71 7.08
C ASN A 86 -11.91 17.83 7.65
N GLU A 87 -12.66 17.57 8.73
CA GLU A 87 -13.39 18.63 9.44
C GLU A 87 -12.44 19.69 10.02
N LYS A 88 -11.29 19.27 10.59
CA LYS A 88 -10.27 20.20 11.10
C LYS A 88 -9.59 21.00 9.98
N LEU A 89 -9.37 20.39 8.81
CA LEU A 89 -8.81 21.06 7.63
C LEU A 89 -9.80 22.11 7.12
N LYS A 90 -11.07 21.74 6.99
CA LYS A 90 -12.15 22.64 6.56
C LYS A 90 -12.31 23.83 7.51
N ALA A 91 -12.32 23.60 8.82
CA ALA A 91 -12.35 24.67 9.83
C ALA A 91 -11.14 25.62 9.75
N ALA A 92 -10.01 25.14 9.22
CA ALA A 92 -8.82 25.93 8.97
C ALA A 92 -8.75 26.54 7.56
N GLY A 93 -9.83 26.45 6.77
CA GLY A 93 -9.89 26.97 5.39
C GLY A 93 -9.05 26.17 4.39
N GLN A 94 -8.68 24.93 4.71
CA GLN A 94 -7.87 24.05 3.86
C GLN A 94 -8.76 23.03 3.14
N PRO A 95 -8.36 22.57 1.93
CA PRO A 95 -9.09 21.52 1.23
C PRO A 95 -9.03 20.20 2.00
N PRO A 96 -10.09 19.38 1.95
CA PRO A 96 -10.07 18.05 2.51
C PRO A 96 -9.13 17.13 1.72
N LEU A 97 -8.57 16.14 2.40
CA LEU A 97 -7.79 15.07 1.79
C LEU A 97 -8.73 14.00 1.23
N THR A 98 -8.35 13.46 0.06
CA THR A 98 -9.01 12.31 -0.56
C THR A 98 -8.15 11.07 -0.34
N PRO A 99 -8.75 9.93 0.06
CA PRO A 99 -7.99 8.70 0.24
C PRO A 99 -7.50 8.17 -1.11
N ALA A 100 -6.32 7.55 -1.10
CA ALA A 100 -5.84 6.78 -2.22
C ALA A 100 -6.65 5.47 -2.37
N PRO A 101 -6.77 4.91 -3.59
CA PRO A 101 -7.44 3.65 -3.80
C PRO A 101 -6.72 2.50 -3.08
N THR A 102 -7.50 1.58 -2.50
CA THR A 102 -7.00 0.53 -1.59
C THR A 102 -6.54 -0.75 -2.28
N ASN A 103 -6.79 -0.90 -3.58
CA ASN A 103 -6.36 -2.06 -4.34
C ASN A 103 -5.86 -1.67 -5.74
N ALA A 104 -5.09 -2.57 -6.36
CA ALA A 104 -4.48 -2.35 -7.67
C ALA A 104 -5.54 -2.04 -8.74
N THR A 105 -6.69 -2.72 -8.72
CA THR A 105 -7.77 -2.50 -9.68
C THR A 105 -8.37 -1.09 -9.57
N ALA A 106 -8.63 -0.61 -8.36
CA ALA A 106 -9.14 0.74 -8.13
C ALA A 106 -8.07 1.80 -8.45
N LEU A 107 -6.79 1.50 -8.19
CA LEU A 107 -5.68 2.34 -8.58
C LEU A 107 -5.57 2.46 -10.10
N GLU A 108 -5.62 1.34 -10.83
CA GLU A 108 -5.62 1.30 -12.29
C GLU A 108 -6.82 2.06 -12.88
N GLN A 109 -8.01 1.90 -12.33
CA GLN A 109 -9.21 2.64 -12.75
C GLN A 109 -9.04 4.15 -12.55
N GLN A 110 -8.48 4.56 -11.41
CA GLN A 110 -8.24 5.97 -11.10
C GLN A 110 -7.13 6.59 -11.98
N LEU A 111 -6.06 5.84 -12.26
CA LEU A 111 -5.00 6.26 -13.17
C LEU A 111 -5.44 6.29 -14.64
N GLY A 112 -6.27 5.32 -15.07
CA GLY A 112 -6.86 5.26 -16.40
C GLY A 112 -7.85 6.40 -16.67
N ALA A 113 -8.60 6.82 -15.66
CA ALA A 113 -9.48 7.99 -15.74
C ALA A 113 -8.70 9.32 -15.93
N ALA A 114 -7.48 9.41 -15.40
CA ALA A 114 -6.62 10.58 -15.58
C ALA A 114 -5.96 10.66 -16.98
N GLY A 115 -5.89 9.55 -17.72
CA GLY A 115 -5.26 9.45 -19.05
C GLY A 115 -6.15 9.86 -20.24
N ALA A 116 -7.45 10.06 -20.04
CA ALA A 116 -8.40 10.36 -21.13
C ALA A 116 -8.43 11.85 -21.56
N GLY A 117 -7.55 12.71 -21.02
CA GLY A 117 -7.64 14.17 -21.13
C GLY A 117 -6.70 14.87 -22.12
N THR A 118 -5.76 14.18 -22.78
CA THR A 118 -4.84 14.83 -23.74
C THR A 118 -4.98 14.26 -25.15
N PRO A 119 -5.55 15.01 -26.12
CA PRO A 119 -5.42 14.67 -27.52
C PRO A 119 -3.99 14.99 -27.95
N THR A 120 -3.07 14.04 -27.83
CA THR A 120 -1.73 14.17 -28.41
C THR A 120 -1.86 14.04 -29.93
N SER A 121 -2.04 15.18 -30.61
CA SER A 121 -1.88 15.27 -32.06
C SER A 121 -0.42 15.04 -32.41
N PHE A 122 -0.04 13.79 -32.67
CA PHE A 122 1.28 13.46 -33.17
C PHE A 122 1.32 13.71 -34.68
N ARG A 123 2.03 14.76 -35.10
CA ARG A 123 2.27 15.05 -36.53
C ARG A 123 3.67 14.51 -36.88
N PRO A 124 3.80 13.50 -37.74
CA PRO A 124 5.11 13.00 -38.12
C PRO A 124 5.79 14.00 -39.07
N LEU A 125 7.06 14.29 -38.81
CA LEU A 125 7.91 15.04 -39.72
C LEU A 125 8.30 14.10 -40.88
N ARG A 126 8.10 14.60 -42.11
CA ARG A 126 8.62 14.00 -43.34
C ARG A 126 10.10 14.30 -43.48
#